data_AF-A0A846AX84-F1
#
_entry.id   AF-A0A846AX84-F1
#
_cell.length_a   1.000
_cell.length_b   1.000
_cell.length_c   1.000
_cell.angle_alpha   90.00
_cell.angle_beta   90.00
_cell.angle_gamma   90.00
#
_symmetry.space_group_name_H-M   'P 1'
#
loop_
_entity.id
_entity.type
_entity.pdbx_description
1 polymer ?
#
loop_
_entity_poly.entity_id
_entity_poly.type
_entity_poly.pdbx_seq_one_letter_code
_entity_poly.pdbx_strand_id
1 'polypeptide(L)'
;MDRRITFKEMKTKIPSMMDEVYGGTTPNIARLNDASVEDHNFLLEQHSAVVRKFCQQYNCHISFRAAGEDSLDRIKNGNPCKGHDIMDKSIKQKGRNWTYKAPSSIDLENYKGLVGYRDKKDEANPPYLLGLWYLDDNGKSDKKQIDSVDPNQQTRYFTGDYDLHDLFRNKQRVLSSVDERHDLDILALRMIDACPSNRKDKFNSQSGRAFESPYSLVRHGAQTNFISFLLSHSGEGDLTNIIQGWQQDIPARLPLEGAVTTIDDNVIMYDPQGQASFLDSLEKVYHYYQREGLLAQIPFYFFIANLKQRVDSETDKDFLNDCSRNINQWLKKCYPTDN
;
A
#
# COMPACT_ATOMS: atom_id res chain seq x y z
N MET A 1 27.31 -4.33 -29.49
CA MET A 1 26.57 -5.53 -29.04
C MET A 1 26.05 -5.22 -27.66
N ASP A 2 24.73 -5.08 -27.50
CA ASP A 2 24.11 -4.74 -26.22
C ASP A 2 24.25 -5.95 -25.28
N ARG A 3 25.11 -5.86 -24.26
CA ARG A 3 25.31 -6.94 -23.29
C ARG A 3 24.03 -7.06 -22.46
N ARG A 4 23.34 -8.20 -22.55
CA ARG A 4 22.19 -8.49 -21.68
C ARG A 4 22.65 -8.70 -20.24
N ILE A 5 22.31 -7.78 -19.34
CA ILE A 5 22.44 -7.97 -17.90
C ILE A 5 21.52 -9.10 -17.45
N THR A 6 22.09 -10.08 -16.75
CA THR A 6 21.38 -11.22 -16.18
C THR A 6 20.72 -10.85 -14.84
N PHE A 7 19.65 -11.54 -14.46
CA PHE A 7 19.06 -11.38 -13.13
C PHE A 7 20.04 -11.66 -11.99
N LYS A 8 21.02 -12.55 -12.20
CA LYS A 8 22.07 -12.82 -11.23
C LYS A 8 22.95 -11.59 -11.01
N GLU A 9 23.36 -10.92 -12.09
CA GLU A 9 24.11 -9.66 -12.00
C GLU A 9 23.28 -8.57 -11.30
N MET A 10 21.99 -8.44 -11.60
CA MET A 10 21.10 -7.49 -10.90
C MET A 10 21.05 -7.75 -9.40
N LYS A 11 20.85 -9.02 -9.00
CA LYS A 11 20.77 -9.46 -7.59
C LYS A 11 22.09 -9.30 -6.82
N THR A 12 23.20 -9.06 -7.50
CA THR A 12 24.50 -8.82 -6.87
C THR A 12 24.85 -7.33 -6.87
N LYS A 13 24.76 -6.67 -8.03
CA LYS A 13 25.20 -5.28 -8.17
C LYS A 13 24.24 -4.30 -7.51
N ILE A 14 22.93 -4.48 -7.59
CA ILE A 14 21.98 -3.55 -6.96
C ILE A 14 22.15 -3.52 -5.44
N PRO A 15 22.24 -4.65 -4.72
CA PRO A 15 22.56 -4.63 -3.29
C PRO A 15 23.91 -3.97 -2.96
N SER A 16 24.95 -4.15 -3.79
CA SER A 16 26.23 -3.45 -3.62
C SER A 16 26.05 -1.93 -3.72
N MET A 17 25.32 -1.46 -4.73
CA MET A 17 25.01 -0.03 -4.90
C MET A 17 24.18 0.51 -3.74
N MET A 18 23.26 -0.29 -3.18
CA MET A 18 22.51 0.09 -1.97
C MET A 18 23.45 0.22 -0.76
N ASP A 19 24.39 -0.70 -0.58
CA ASP A 19 25.38 -0.64 0.51
C ASP A 19 26.32 0.57 0.35
N GLU A 20 26.74 0.90 -0.87
CA GLU A 20 27.53 2.10 -1.15
C GLU A 20 26.75 3.40 -0.85
N VAL A 21 25.47 3.46 -1.23
CA VAL A 21 24.64 4.67 -1.07
C VAL A 21 24.13 4.84 0.36
N TYR A 22 23.79 3.75 1.06
CA TYR A 22 23.13 3.81 2.37
C TYR A 22 23.98 3.22 3.51
N GLY A 23 24.85 2.23 3.25
CA GLY A 23 25.57 1.49 4.28
C GLY A 23 26.59 2.33 5.07
N GLY A 24 27.07 3.44 4.49
CA GLY A 24 27.93 4.41 5.16
C GLY A 24 27.22 5.34 6.15
N THR A 25 25.89 5.27 6.25
CA THR A 25 25.11 6.13 7.15
C THR A 25 24.58 5.35 8.35
N THR A 26 24.05 6.05 9.35
CA THR A 26 23.35 5.42 10.49
C THR A 26 22.16 6.29 10.84
N PRO A 27 21.05 6.18 10.10
CA PRO A 27 19.91 7.04 10.31
C PRO A 27 19.28 6.75 11.68
N ASN A 28 18.84 7.81 12.36
CA ASN A 28 18.06 7.66 13.58
C ASN A 28 16.67 7.11 13.24
N ILE A 29 16.44 5.83 13.51
CA ILE A 29 15.13 5.19 13.38
C ILE A 29 14.38 5.38 14.70
N ALA A 30 13.43 6.31 14.70
CA ALA A 30 12.63 6.61 15.88
C ALA A 30 11.78 5.41 16.28
N ARG A 31 11.74 5.15 17.59
CA ARG A 31 10.88 4.12 18.19
C ARG A 31 9.63 4.80 18.72
N LEU A 32 8.46 4.38 18.24
CA LEU A 32 7.18 4.97 18.62
C LEU A 32 6.47 4.12 19.67
N ASN A 33 5.82 4.78 20.63
CA ASN A 33 4.78 4.18 21.44
C ASN A 33 3.43 4.23 20.67
N ASP A 34 2.39 3.61 21.22
CA ASP A 34 1.13 3.46 20.51
C ASP A 34 0.39 4.80 20.27
N ALA A 35 0.47 5.75 21.20
CA ALA A 35 -0.07 7.10 21.02
C ALA A 35 0.68 7.85 19.90
N SER A 36 2.01 7.78 19.88
CA SER A 36 2.82 8.41 18.84
C SER A 36 2.58 7.78 17.46
N VAL A 37 2.21 6.50 17.37
CA VAL A 37 1.80 5.88 16.10
C VAL A 37 0.52 6.56 15.56
N GLU A 38 -0.43 6.89 16.43
CA GLU A 38 -1.63 7.63 16.06
C GLU A 38 -1.31 9.07 15.67
N ASP A 39 -0.46 9.75 16.42
CA ASP A 39 -0.01 11.12 16.11
C ASP A 39 0.66 11.23 14.72
N HIS A 40 1.30 10.15 14.27
CA HIS A 40 1.90 10.05 12.93
C HIS A 40 0.91 9.54 11.87
N ASN A 41 -0.38 9.43 12.21
CA ASN A 41 -1.48 9.07 11.32
C ASN A 41 -1.40 7.66 10.71
N PHE A 42 -0.80 6.70 11.43
CA PHE A 42 -0.71 5.31 10.97
C PHE A 42 -1.91 4.46 11.38
N LEU A 43 -2.05 4.22 12.68
CA LEU A 43 -3.10 3.42 13.29
C LEU A 43 -3.62 4.15 14.52
N LEU A 44 -4.85 3.87 14.95
CA LEU A 44 -5.31 4.31 16.26
C LEU A 44 -4.47 3.65 17.37
N GLU A 45 -4.25 4.36 18.48
CA GLU A 45 -3.45 3.91 19.61
C GLU A 45 -3.85 2.51 20.07
N GLN A 46 -5.15 2.31 20.31
CA GLN A 46 -5.69 1.03 20.74
C GLN A 46 -5.46 -0.10 19.72
N HIS A 47 -5.42 0.21 18.42
CA HIS A 47 -5.15 -0.76 17.36
C HIS A 47 -3.65 -1.03 17.22
N SER A 48 -2.80 -0.01 17.39
CA SER A 48 -1.34 -0.18 17.48
C SER A 48 -0.96 -1.14 18.61
N ALA A 49 -1.59 -0.99 19.79
CA ALA A 49 -1.38 -1.89 20.92
C ALA A 49 -1.77 -3.35 20.59
N VAL A 50 -2.80 -3.56 19.76
CA VAL A 50 -3.18 -4.90 19.27
C VAL A 50 -2.10 -5.47 18.34
N VAL A 51 -1.59 -4.68 17.38
CA VAL A 51 -0.50 -5.11 16.48
C VAL A 51 0.75 -5.50 17.28
N ARG A 52 1.14 -4.68 18.25
CA ARG A 52 2.27 -4.96 19.15
C ARG A 52 2.16 -6.34 19.80
N LYS A 53 1.01 -6.62 20.42
CA LYS A 53 0.74 -7.93 21.06
C LYS A 53 0.72 -9.07 20.04
N PHE A 54 0.19 -8.82 18.84
CA PHE A 54 0.18 -9.79 17.76
C PHE A 54 1.61 -10.16 17.35
N CYS A 55 2.47 -9.18 17.07
CA CYS A 55 3.87 -9.41 16.70
C CYS A 55 4.65 -10.19 17.78
N GLN A 56 4.44 -9.87 19.04
CA GLN A 56 5.02 -10.60 20.18
C GLN A 56 4.56 -12.05 20.24
N GLN A 57 3.26 -12.30 20.09
CA GLN A 57 2.70 -13.64 20.19
C GLN A 57 3.09 -14.53 19.01
N TYR A 58 3.10 -13.98 17.80
CA TYR A 58 3.32 -14.72 16.56
C TYR A 58 4.75 -14.63 16.04
N ASN A 59 5.64 -13.98 16.79
CA ASN A 59 7.05 -13.80 16.47
C ASN A 59 7.25 -13.33 15.02
N CYS A 60 6.57 -12.23 14.66
CA CYS A 60 6.52 -11.71 13.29
C CYS A 60 6.84 -10.22 13.23
N HIS A 61 7.25 -9.77 12.04
CA HIS A 61 7.30 -8.34 11.72
C HIS A 61 6.08 -7.95 10.89
N ILE A 62 5.49 -6.80 11.16
CA ILE A 62 4.37 -6.25 10.38
C ILE A 62 4.62 -4.77 10.10
N SER A 63 4.38 -4.32 8.88
CA SER A 63 4.36 -2.89 8.57
C SER A 63 3.02 -2.41 8.03
N PHE A 64 2.75 -1.13 8.29
CA PHE A 64 1.60 -0.41 7.77
C PHE A 64 2.05 0.90 7.14
N ARG A 65 1.36 1.30 6.06
CA ARG A 65 1.45 2.67 5.53
C ARG A 65 0.58 3.60 6.36
N ALA A 66 0.85 4.90 6.28
CA ALA A 66 0.03 5.89 6.95
C ALA A 66 -1.41 5.86 6.40
N ALA A 67 -2.39 5.65 7.29
CA ALA A 67 -3.81 5.74 6.93
C ALA A 67 -4.21 7.19 6.61
N GLY A 68 -3.63 8.16 7.32
CA GLY A 68 -3.96 9.57 7.28
C GLY A 68 -5.04 9.95 8.31
N GLU A 69 -4.94 11.16 8.84
CA GLU A 69 -5.82 11.73 9.88
C GLU A 69 -7.30 11.54 9.56
N ASP A 70 -7.73 11.98 8.37
CA ASP A 70 -9.12 11.88 7.94
C ASP A 70 -9.64 10.43 7.96
N SER A 71 -8.82 9.47 7.53
CA SER A 71 -9.20 8.05 7.56
C SER A 71 -9.34 7.54 8.98
N LEU A 72 -8.41 7.93 9.88
CA LEU A 72 -8.44 7.55 11.29
C LEU A 72 -9.70 8.08 11.98
N ASP A 73 -10.09 9.33 11.70
CA ASP A 73 -11.31 9.91 12.25
C ASP A 73 -12.57 9.19 11.76
N ARG A 74 -12.64 8.81 10.48
CA ARG A 74 -13.74 7.97 9.98
C ARG A 74 -13.73 6.58 10.61
N ILE A 75 -12.55 6.00 10.85
CA ILE A 75 -12.42 4.71 11.53
C ILE A 75 -12.97 4.80 12.96
N LYS A 76 -12.59 5.84 13.73
CA LYS A 76 -13.09 6.12 15.10
C LYS A 76 -14.62 6.21 15.13
N ASN A 77 -15.21 6.84 14.11
CA ASN A 77 -16.65 7.01 13.98
C ASN A 77 -17.40 5.75 13.49
N GLY A 78 -16.69 4.65 13.22
CA GLY A 78 -17.31 3.36 12.88
C GLY A 78 -17.72 3.23 11.42
N ASN A 79 -17.09 3.98 10.50
CA ASN A 79 -17.30 3.84 9.06
C ASN A 79 -16.78 2.48 8.54
N PRO A 80 -17.45 1.83 7.57
CA PRO A 80 -16.88 0.66 6.90
C PRO A 80 -15.61 1.04 6.13
N CYS A 81 -14.69 0.10 5.98
CA CYS A 81 -13.41 0.28 5.30
C CYS A 81 -13.44 -0.44 3.95
N LYS A 82 -12.87 0.20 2.91
CA LYS A 82 -12.87 -0.36 1.56
C LYS A 82 -12.03 -1.63 1.48
N GLY A 83 -12.45 -2.61 0.67
CA GLY A 83 -11.64 -3.78 0.32
C GLY A 83 -11.29 -3.81 -1.17
N HIS A 84 -10.88 -4.98 -1.67
CA HIS A 84 -10.56 -5.18 -3.09
C HIS A 84 -11.74 -4.95 -4.05
N ASP A 85 -12.95 -4.92 -3.53
CA ASP A 85 -14.17 -4.61 -4.27
C ASP A 85 -14.30 -3.11 -4.63
N ILE A 86 -13.56 -2.23 -3.95
CA ILE A 86 -13.61 -0.77 -4.14
C ILE A 86 -12.20 -0.23 -4.46
N MET A 87 -11.98 0.07 -5.73
CA MET A 87 -10.69 0.58 -6.23
C MET A 87 -10.55 2.10 -6.20
N ASP A 88 -11.65 2.83 -5.97
CA ASP A 88 -11.62 4.28 -5.89
C ASP A 88 -10.85 4.79 -4.64
N LYS A 89 -10.41 6.05 -4.70
CA LYS A 89 -9.56 6.65 -3.66
C LYS A 89 -10.40 7.41 -2.64
N SER A 90 -9.87 7.53 -1.43
CA SER A 90 -10.44 8.44 -0.44
C SER A 90 -10.27 9.90 -0.87
N ILE A 91 -11.26 10.73 -0.55
CA ILE A 91 -11.23 12.17 -0.68
C ILE A 91 -10.24 12.72 0.35
N LYS A 92 -9.14 13.28 -0.13
CA LYS A 92 -8.05 13.81 0.68
C LYS A 92 -7.51 15.09 0.05
N GLN A 93 -6.98 15.96 0.89
CA GLN A 93 -6.27 17.16 0.45
C GLN A 93 -4.76 16.93 0.56
N LYS A 94 -4.01 17.24 -0.50
CA LYS A 94 -2.55 17.21 -0.54
C LYS A 94 -2.03 18.59 -0.95
N GLY A 95 -1.59 19.36 0.03
CA GLY A 95 -1.24 20.77 -0.18
C GLY A 95 -2.46 21.57 -0.65
N ARG A 96 -2.37 22.19 -1.83
CA ARG A 96 -3.50 22.93 -2.45
C ARG A 96 -4.40 22.07 -3.34
N ASN A 97 -4.05 20.81 -3.56
CA ASN A 97 -4.73 19.92 -4.48
C ASN A 97 -5.60 18.91 -3.74
N TRP A 98 -6.68 18.48 -4.39
CA TRP A 98 -7.59 17.46 -3.89
C TRP A 98 -7.48 16.19 -4.72
N THR A 99 -7.82 15.05 -4.11
CA THR A 99 -7.96 13.78 -4.86
C THR A 99 -9.02 13.88 -5.96
N TYR A 100 -10.03 14.74 -5.79
CA TYR A 100 -11.14 14.93 -6.73
C TYR A 100 -11.36 16.42 -7.04
N LYS A 101 -11.90 16.70 -8.23
CA LYS A 101 -12.62 17.95 -8.52
C LYS A 101 -14.08 17.79 -8.15
N ALA A 102 -14.73 18.86 -7.73
CA ALA A 102 -16.16 18.87 -7.47
C ALA A 102 -16.80 20.17 -7.99
N PRO A 103 -18.11 20.17 -8.27
CA PRO A 103 -18.86 21.40 -8.53
C PRO A 103 -18.69 22.40 -7.37
N SER A 104 -18.79 23.70 -7.64
CA SER A 104 -18.63 24.75 -6.61
C SER A 104 -19.67 24.70 -5.48
N SER A 105 -20.79 24.01 -5.69
CA SER A 105 -21.81 23.75 -4.68
C SER A 105 -21.43 22.65 -3.68
N ILE A 106 -20.38 21.89 -3.96
CA ILE A 106 -19.93 20.75 -3.15
C ILE A 106 -18.63 21.13 -2.44
N ASP A 107 -18.70 21.24 -1.12
CA ASP A 107 -17.51 21.40 -0.29
C ASP A 107 -16.93 20.03 0.07
N LEU A 108 -15.75 19.73 -0.49
CA LEU A 108 -15.04 18.47 -0.30
C LEU A 108 -14.58 18.25 1.15
N GLU A 109 -14.47 19.31 1.95
CA GLU A 109 -14.13 19.21 3.38
C GLU A 109 -15.11 18.32 4.14
N ASN A 110 -16.40 18.42 3.82
CA ASN A 110 -17.46 17.63 4.47
C ASN A 110 -17.30 16.12 4.25
N TYR A 111 -16.58 15.73 3.21
CA TYR A 111 -16.41 14.34 2.78
C TYR A 111 -14.98 13.82 2.93
N LYS A 112 -14.09 14.58 3.59
CA LYS A 112 -12.72 14.15 3.88
C LYS A 112 -12.69 12.77 4.54
N GLY A 113 -11.76 11.93 4.06
CA GLY A 113 -11.59 10.54 4.51
C GLY A 113 -12.54 9.53 3.86
N LEU A 114 -13.69 9.97 3.34
CA LEU A 114 -14.64 9.07 2.67
C LEU A 114 -14.16 8.67 1.27
N VAL A 115 -14.61 7.52 0.78
CA VAL A 115 -14.25 7.00 -0.55
C VAL A 115 -15.22 7.55 -1.59
N GLY A 116 -14.70 8.42 -2.46
CA GLY A 116 -15.45 8.95 -3.60
C GLY A 116 -15.52 7.93 -4.73
N TYR A 117 -16.45 8.09 -5.67
CA TYR A 117 -16.40 7.40 -6.96
C TYR A 117 -16.45 8.39 -8.11
N ARG A 118 -15.86 7.98 -9.22
CA ARG A 118 -15.80 8.73 -10.49
C ARG A 118 -16.38 7.91 -11.64
N ASP A 119 -16.59 8.57 -12.78
CA ASP A 119 -16.75 7.83 -14.04
C ASP A 119 -15.42 7.18 -14.41
N LYS A 120 -15.44 5.91 -14.81
CA LYS A 120 -14.24 5.22 -15.31
C LYS A 120 -13.72 5.83 -16.61
N LYS A 121 -14.58 6.51 -17.36
CA LYS A 121 -14.23 7.23 -18.60
C LYS A 121 -13.65 8.62 -18.34
N ASP A 122 -13.66 9.09 -17.09
CA ASP A 122 -13.06 10.38 -16.75
C ASP A 122 -11.53 10.26 -16.66
N GLU A 123 -10.88 10.72 -17.71
CA GLU A 123 -9.42 10.78 -17.83
C GLU A 123 -8.83 12.03 -17.14
N ALA A 124 -9.65 12.91 -16.56
CA ALA A 124 -9.14 14.10 -15.86
C ALA A 124 -8.29 13.73 -14.64
N ASN A 125 -7.30 14.58 -14.37
CA ASN A 125 -6.45 14.48 -13.18
C ASN A 125 -6.38 15.84 -12.45
N PRO A 126 -6.95 15.98 -11.24
CA PRO A 126 -7.79 14.99 -10.56
C PRO A 126 -9.14 14.76 -11.28
N PRO A 127 -9.75 13.58 -11.12
CA PRO A 127 -11.06 13.24 -11.68
C PRO A 127 -12.21 13.97 -10.97
N TYR A 128 -13.36 14.08 -11.62
CA TYR A 128 -14.58 14.63 -11.03
C TYR A 128 -15.26 13.64 -10.07
N LEU A 129 -15.67 14.14 -8.90
CA LEU A 129 -16.45 13.41 -7.91
C LEU A 129 -17.90 13.29 -8.38
N LEU A 130 -18.40 12.07 -8.57
CA LEU A 130 -19.81 11.81 -8.86
C LEU A 130 -20.61 11.49 -7.60
N GLY A 131 -19.96 10.92 -6.59
CA GLY A 131 -20.61 10.54 -5.35
C GLY A 131 -19.70 9.72 -4.45
N LEU A 132 -20.30 9.01 -3.50
CA LEU A 132 -19.59 8.25 -2.48
C LEU A 132 -19.94 6.77 -2.53
N TRP A 133 -18.98 5.93 -2.14
CA TRP A 133 -19.24 4.54 -1.84
C TRP A 133 -19.90 4.42 -0.47
N TYR A 134 -20.94 3.58 -0.37
CA TYR A 134 -21.68 3.33 0.87
C TYR A 134 -22.08 1.87 1.01
N LEU A 135 -22.40 1.48 2.24
CA LEU A 135 -22.93 0.16 2.57
C LEU A 135 -24.46 0.20 2.51
N ASP A 136 -25.04 -0.56 1.59
CA ASP A 136 -26.49 -0.68 1.41
C ASP A 136 -27.17 -1.40 2.61
N ASP A 137 -28.50 -1.48 2.60
CA ASP A 137 -29.25 -2.11 3.70
C ASP A 137 -29.03 -3.64 3.76
N ASN A 138 -28.44 -4.23 2.72
CA ASN A 138 -28.09 -5.65 2.64
C ASN A 138 -26.63 -5.93 3.03
N GLY A 139 -25.87 -4.90 3.44
CA GLY A 139 -24.45 -5.04 3.77
C GLY A 139 -23.52 -5.16 2.55
N LYS A 140 -23.96 -4.75 1.37
CA LYS A 140 -23.16 -4.74 0.13
C LYS A 140 -22.62 -3.34 -0.17
N SER A 141 -21.46 -3.29 -0.82
CA SER A 141 -20.88 -2.05 -1.33
C SER A 141 -21.67 -1.55 -2.55
N ASP A 142 -22.08 -0.29 -2.49
CA ASP A 142 -22.84 0.37 -3.55
C ASP A 142 -22.44 1.86 -3.65
N LYS A 143 -22.95 2.57 -4.65
CA LYS A 143 -22.61 3.96 -4.97
C LYS A 143 -23.82 4.87 -4.79
N LYS A 144 -23.60 6.02 -4.16
CA LYS A 144 -24.61 7.05 -3.96
C LYS A 144 -24.15 8.37 -4.55
N GLN A 145 -24.94 8.91 -5.47
CA GLN A 145 -24.69 10.20 -6.11
C GLN A 145 -24.52 11.31 -5.07
N ILE A 146 -23.63 12.26 -5.33
CA ILE A 146 -23.21 13.26 -4.34
C ILE A 146 -24.40 14.08 -3.81
N ASP A 147 -25.34 14.46 -4.69
CA ASP A 147 -26.54 15.24 -4.33
C ASP A 147 -27.56 14.44 -3.50
N SER A 148 -27.39 13.12 -3.40
CA SER A 148 -28.24 12.21 -2.63
C SER A 148 -27.58 11.72 -1.34
N VAL A 149 -26.38 12.21 -1.03
CA VAL A 149 -25.65 11.85 0.19
C VAL A 149 -26.35 12.48 1.39
N ASP A 150 -26.84 11.63 2.29
CA ASP A 150 -27.38 12.07 3.58
C ASP A 150 -26.23 12.34 4.58
N PRO A 151 -26.01 13.60 5.00
CA PRO A 151 -24.96 13.94 5.95
C PRO A 151 -25.19 13.36 7.35
N ASN A 152 -26.42 12.93 7.69
CA ASN A 152 -26.73 12.30 8.97
C ASN A 152 -26.41 10.81 9.00
N GLN A 153 -26.14 10.20 7.84
CA GLN A 153 -25.80 8.78 7.71
C GLN A 153 -24.32 8.57 7.35
N GLN A 154 -23.45 9.50 7.77
CA GLN A 154 -22.03 9.48 7.41
C GLN A 154 -21.33 8.15 7.75
N THR A 155 -21.74 7.44 8.80
CA THR A 155 -21.15 6.15 9.19
C THR A 155 -21.48 4.98 8.25
N ARG A 156 -22.32 5.19 7.23
CA ARG A 156 -22.60 4.19 6.18
C ARG A 156 -21.64 4.29 5.01
N TYR A 157 -20.91 5.40 4.87
CA TYR A 157 -20.01 5.61 3.74
C TYR A 157 -18.63 5.03 4.02
N PHE A 158 -18.01 4.47 3.00
CA PHE A 158 -16.71 3.83 3.12
C PHE A 158 -15.59 4.84 3.41
N THR A 159 -14.61 4.41 4.19
CA THR A 159 -13.31 5.08 4.41
C THR A 159 -12.16 4.18 3.94
N GLY A 160 -10.93 4.68 3.99
CA GLY A 160 -9.73 3.86 3.83
C GLY A 160 -9.53 2.89 5.00
N ASP A 161 -8.98 1.71 4.72
CA ASP A 161 -8.51 0.74 5.70
C ASP A 161 -7.06 1.01 6.15
N TYR A 162 -6.55 0.19 7.06
CA TYR A 162 -5.13 0.11 7.37
C TYR A 162 -4.41 -0.70 6.30
N ASP A 163 -3.58 0.00 5.54
CA ASP A 163 -2.87 -0.60 4.44
C ASP A 163 -1.64 -1.36 4.95
N LEU A 164 -1.83 -2.67 5.14
CA LEU A 164 -0.76 -3.59 5.53
C LEU A 164 0.24 -3.69 4.39
N HIS A 165 1.49 -3.31 4.66
CA HIS A 165 2.54 -3.24 3.66
C HIS A 165 3.38 -4.52 3.61
N ASP A 166 3.86 -5.00 4.76
CA ASP A 166 4.60 -6.25 4.88
C ASP A 166 4.16 -7.09 6.07
N LEU A 167 4.27 -8.41 5.91
CA LEU A 167 4.20 -9.40 6.97
C LEU A 167 5.39 -10.36 6.80
N PHE A 168 6.22 -10.49 7.84
CA PHE A 168 7.34 -11.43 7.85
C PHE A 168 7.22 -12.41 9.01
N ARG A 169 7.43 -13.69 8.73
CA ARG A 169 7.54 -14.75 9.73
C ARG A 169 8.81 -15.55 9.44
N ASN A 170 9.61 -15.82 10.47
CA ASN A 170 10.89 -16.54 10.32
C ASN A 170 11.81 -15.91 9.24
N LYS A 171 11.84 -14.56 9.17
CA LYS A 171 12.57 -13.79 8.16
C LYS A 171 12.18 -14.09 6.71
N GLN A 172 10.99 -14.65 6.50
CA GLN A 172 10.40 -14.86 5.18
C GLN A 172 9.15 -13.98 5.04
N ARG A 173 9.00 -13.34 3.88
CA ARG A 173 7.80 -12.56 3.59
C ARG A 173 6.63 -13.51 3.38
N VAL A 174 5.54 -13.29 4.11
CA VAL A 174 4.31 -14.06 3.99
C VAL A 174 3.43 -13.34 2.97
N LEU A 175 3.08 -14.03 1.87
CA LEU A 175 2.34 -13.45 0.75
C LEU A 175 1.30 -14.42 0.20
N SER A 176 0.07 -13.96 0.05
CA SER A 176 -1.07 -14.62 -0.62
C SER A 176 -1.25 -16.09 -0.26
N SER A 177 -0.91 -16.48 0.98
CA SER A 177 -0.93 -17.85 1.45
C SER A 177 -2.13 -18.11 2.37
N VAL A 178 -2.43 -19.38 2.63
CA VAL A 178 -3.41 -19.78 3.65
C VAL A 178 -3.02 -19.21 5.02
N ASP A 179 -1.72 -19.21 5.32
CA ASP A 179 -1.16 -18.66 6.56
C ASP A 179 -1.40 -17.15 6.65
N GLU A 180 -1.20 -16.39 5.56
CA GLU A 180 -1.49 -14.96 5.53
C GLU A 180 -2.95 -14.69 5.86
N ARG A 181 -3.88 -15.39 5.18
CA ARG A 181 -5.31 -15.21 5.42
C ARG A 181 -5.69 -15.55 6.85
N HIS A 182 -5.07 -16.56 7.45
CA HIS A 182 -5.29 -16.93 8.84
C HIS A 182 -4.80 -15.86 9.80
N ASP A 183 -3.60 -15.32 9.57
CA ASP A 183 -3.03 -14.23 10.36
C ASP A 183 -3.86 -12.95 10.27
N LEU A 184 -4.33 -12.60 9.07
CA LEU A 184 -5.22 -11.46 8.84
C LEU A 184 -6.55 -11.62 9.58
N ASP A 185 -7.13 -12.82 9.58
CA ASP A 185 -8.37 -13.09 10.33
C ASP A 185 -8.17 -12.88 11.83
N ILE A 186 -7.10 -13.43 12.39
CA ILE A 186 -6.80 -13.28 13.82
C ILE A 186 -6.57 -11.81 14.15
N LEU A 187 -5.79 -11.11 13.33
CA LEU A 187 -5.50 -9.70 13.53
C LEU A 187 -6.79 -8.85 13.46
N ALA A 188 -7.63 -9.11 12.45
CA ALA A 188 -8.92 -8.45 12.29
C ALA A 188 -9.82 -8.66 13.51
N LEU A 189 -10.00 -9.90 13.97
CA LEU A 189 -10.80 -10.20 15.16
C LEU A 189 -10.31 -9.44 16.40
N ARG A 190 -8.99 -9.44 16.64
CA ARG A 190 -8.41 -8.75 17.80
C ARG A 190 -8.53 -7.23 17.72
N MET A 191 -8.38 -6.67 16.52
CA MET A 191 -8.55 -5.23 16.32
C MET A 191 -10.01 -4.82 16.53
N ILE A 192 -10.96 -5.64 16.06
CA ILE A 192 -12.40 -5.41 16.29
C ILE A 192 -12.76 -5.53 17.77
N ASP A 193 -12.15 -6.46 18.51
CA ASP A 193 -12.36 -6.57 19.95
C ASP A 193 -11.89 -5.33 20.72
N ALA A 194 -10.93 -4.57 20.18
CA ALA A 194 -10.48 -3.29 20.71
C ALA A 194 -11.33 -2.09 20.26
N CYS A 195 -12.30 -2.28 19.35
CA CYS A 195 -13.15 -1.20 18.87
C CYS A 195 -14.36 -0.93 19.79
N PRO A 196 -14.98 0.27 19.71
CA PRO A 196 -16.25 0.54 20.38
C PRO A 196 -17.39 -0.34 19.83
N SER A 197 -18.46 -0.50 20.63
CA SER A 197 -19.59 -1.40 20.32
C SER A 197 -20.22 -1.13 18.95
N ASN A 198 -20.30 0.13 18.52
CA ASN A 198 -20.90 0.51 17.24
C ASN A 198 -20.25 -0.14 16.00
N ARG A 199 -18.94 -0.44 16.03
CA ARG A 199 -18.24 -1.20 14.98
C ARG A 199 -18.30 -2.69 15.25
N LYS A 200 -18.10 -3.09 16.51
CA LYS A 200 -18.09 -4.50 16.93
C LYS A 200 -19.41 -5.21 16.62
N ASP A 201 -20.54 -4.58 16.92
CA ASP A 201 -21.87 -5.15 16.70
C ASP A 201 -22.14 -5.38 15.20
N LYS A 202 -21.74 -4.42 14.36
CA LYS A 202 -21.88 -4.51 12.89
C LYS A 202 -20.92 -5.53 12.27
N PHE A 203 -19.77 -5.77 12.90
CA PHE A 203 -18.84 -6.79 12.47
C PHE A 203 -19.38 -8.20 12.78
N ASN A 204 -19.91 -8.41 13.99
CA ASN A 204 -20.42 -9.70 14.44
C ASN A 204 -21.67 -10.17 13.69
N SER A 205 -22.38 -9.26 13.02
CA SER A 205 -23.54 -9.62 12.20
C SER A 205 -23.19 -10.20 10.83
N GLN A 206 -21.91 -10.26 10.46
CA GLN A 206 -21.44 -10.71 9.15
C GLN A 206 -21.01 -12.19 9.19
N SER A 207 -21.19 -12.89 8.07
CA SER A 207 -20.68 -14.24 7.85
C SER A 207 -19.46 -14.23 6.93
N GLY A 208 -18.57 -15.22 7.06
CA GLY A 208 -17.37 -15.35 6.23
C GLY A 208 -16.07 -15.12 6.99
N ARG A 209 -15.00 -14.79 6.24
CA ARG A 209 -13.69 -14.48 6.83
C ARG A 209 -13.76 -13.12 7.53
N ALA A 210 -13.07 -13.00 8.66
CA ALA A 210 -13.05 -11.79 9.46
C ALA A 210 -12.51 -10.60 8.64
N PHE A 211 -11.43 -10.80 7.89
CA PHE A 211 -10.83 -9.71 7.09
C PHE A 211 -11.72 -9.27 5.90
N GLU A 212 -12.67 -10.10 5.46
CA GLU A 212 -13.62 -9.81 4.37
C GLU A 212 -14.84 -9.00 4.83
N SER A 213 -15.02 -8.80 6.14
CA SER A 213 -16.06 -7.92 6.68
C SER A 213 -15.78 -6.46 6.35
N PRO A 214 -16.75 -5.68 5.84
CA PRO A 214 -16.57 -4.24 5.58
C PRO A 214 -16.15 -3.45 6.81
N TYR A 215 -16.34 -3.99 8.01
CA TYR A 215 -15.91 -3.34 9.26
C TYR A 215 -14.51 -3.74 9.71
N SER A 216 -13.88 -4.73 9.05
CA SER A 216 -12.46 -5.05 9.27
C SER A 216 -11.59 -3.84 8.98
N LEU A 217 -10.60 -3.64 9.85
CA LEU A 217 -9.67 -2.51 9.77
C LEU A 217 -8.49 -2.79 8.85
N VAL A 218 -8.19 -4.06 8.58
CA VAL A 218 -7.23 -4.50 7.57
C VAL A 218 -8.01 -5.34 6.57
N ARG A 219 -8.14 -4.85 5.32
CA ARG A 219 -9.01 -5.47 4.32
C ARG A 219 -8.23 -6.21 3.24
N HIS A 220 -6.92 -6.09 3.24
CA HIS A 220 -6.02 -6.77 2.30
C HIS A 220 -4.76 -7.30 2.99
N GLY A 221 -4.12 -8.27 2.35
CA GLY A 221 -2.83 -8.80 2.79
C GLY A 221 -1.66 -7.87 2.54
N ALA A 222 -0.47 -8.36 2.86
CA ALA A 222 0.78 -7.68 2.58
C ALA A 222 0.89 -7.41 1.09
N GLN A 223 1.43 -6.25 0.74
CA GLN A 223 1.51 -5.83 -0.65
C GLN A 223 2.34 -6.82 -1.45
N THR A 224 1.70 -7.45 -2.42
CA THR A 224 2.39 -8.37 -3.31
C THR A 224 3.48 -7.64 -4.09
N ASN A 225 4.54 -8.38 -4.42
CA ASN A 225 5.55 -7.91 -5.35
C ASN A 225 4.85 -7.41 -6.63
N PHE A 226 5.04 -6.15 -7.01
CA PHE A 226 4.29 -5.55 -8.12
C PHE A 226 4.49 -6.29 -9.45
N ILE A 227 5.71 -6.77 -9.71
CA ILE A 227 5.96 -7.64 -10.86
C ILE A 227 5.11 -8.91 -10.75
N SER A 228 5.01 -9.53 -9.57
CA SER A 228 4.10 -10.67 -9.36
C SER A 228 2.64 -10.30 -9.57
N PHE A 229 2.21 -9.09 -9.20
CA PHE A 229 0.86 -8.58 -9.50
C PHE A 229 0.64 -8.46 -11.02
N LEU A 230 1.55 -7.81 -11.75
CA LEU A 230 1.46 -7.65 -13.21
C LEU A 230 1.38 -9.00 -13.94
N LEU A 231 2.05 -10.03 -13.40
CA LEU A 231 2.04 -11.39 -13.94
C LEU A 231 0.83 -12.24 -13.48
N SER A 232 -0.03 -11.69 -12.63
CA SER A 232 -1.24 -12.36 -12.17
C SER A 232 -2.42 -12.03 -13.09
N HIS A 233 -3.49 -12.83 -13.04
CA HIS A 233 -4.74 -12.54 -13.74
C HIS A 233 -5.29 -11.14 -13.43
N SER A 234 -5.06 -10.62 -12.22
CA SER A 234 -5.54 -9.30 -11.81
C SER A 234 -4.74 -8.14 -12.43
N GLY A 235 -3.48 -8.37 -12.80
CA GLY A 235 -2.59 -7.35 -13.38
C GLY A 235 -2.41 -7.45 -14.90
N GLU A 236 -2.94 -8.49 -15.54
CA GLU A 236 -2.81 -8.74 -16.97
C GLU A 236 -3.32 -7.59 -17.84
N GLY A 237 -4.46 -6.98 -17.48
CA GLY A 237 -5.01 -5.84 -18.21
C GLY A 237 -4.10 -4.61 -18.14
N ASP A 238 -3.56 -4.32 -16.96
CA ASP A 238 -2.62 -3.21 -16.75
C ASP A 238 -1.33 -3.44 -17.55
N LEU A 239 -0.78 -4.65 -17.48
CA LEU A 239 0.42 -5.01 -18.19
C LEU A 239 0.23 -4.96 -19.72
N THR A 240 -0.92 -5.40 -20.23
CA THR A 240 -1.25 -5.33 -21.66
C THR A 240 -1.29 -3.88 -22.14
N ASN A 241 -1.98 -3.00 -21.42
CA ASN A 241 -2.05 -1.57 -21.75
C ASN A 241 -0.66 -0.92 -21.75
N ILE A 242 0.17 -1.27 -20.75
CA ILE A 242 1.57 -0.81 -20.65
C ILE A 242 2.38 -1.28 -21.87
N ILE A 243 2.32 -2.57 -22.21
CA ILE A 243 3.11 -3.16 -23.31
C ILE A 243 2.66 -2.59 -24.66
N GLN A 244 1.36 -2.41 -24.88
CA GLN A 244 0.84 -1.78 -26.10
C GLN A 244 1.31 -0.34 -26.25
N GLY A 245 1.51 0.38 -25.15
CA GLY A 245 2.09 1.72 -25.12
C GLY A 245 3.60 1.76 -25.43
N TRP A 246 4.31 0.63 -25.38
CA TRP A 246 5.72 0.57 -25.75
C TRP A 246 5.88 0.53 -27.27
N GLN A 247 6.08 1.72 -27.86
CA GLN A 247 6.68 1.83 -29.19
C GLN A 247 8.08 1.19 -29.18
N GLN A 248 8.68 0.95 -30.35
CA GLN A 248 9.84 0.04 -30.55
C GLN A 248 10.97 0.14 -29.49
N ASP A 249 11.13 1.30 -28.85
CA ASP A 249 12.00 1.53 -27.69
C ASP A 249 11.29 1.28 -26.35
N ILE A 250 11.77 0.26 -25.63
CA ILE A 250 11.31 -0.03 -24.27
C ILE A 250 11.87 1.03 -23.31
N PRO A 251 11.02 1.66 -22.47
CA PRO A 251 11.48 2.70 -21.56
C PRO A 251 12.57 2.24 -20.59
N ALA A 252 13.51 3.13 -20.27
CA ALA A 252 14.54 2.95 -19.22
C ALA A 252 13.98 3.16 -17.80
N ARG A 253 12.71 2.82 -17.59
CA ARG A 253 11.97 2.94 -16.33
C ARG A 253 11.08 1.72 -16.18
N LEU A 254 10.94 1.22 -14.95
CA LEU A 254 10.02 0.12 -14.70
C LEU A 254 8.57 0.50 -15.06
N PRO A 255 7.70 -0.46 -15.35
CA PRO A 255 6.32 -0.16 -15.65
C PRO A 255 5.68 0.46 -14.42
N LEU A 256 5.00 1.60 -14.61
CA LEU A 256 4.45 2.37 -13.51
C LEU A 256 5.50 2.62 -12.40
N GLU A 257 6.77 2.87 -12.76
CA GLU A 257 7.88 3.06 -11.81
C GLU A 257 7.48 3.98 -10.64
N GLY A 258 6.80 5.10 -10.91
CA GLY A 258 6.33 6.03 -9.87
C GLY A 258 5.18 5.54 -8.98
N ALA A 259 4.48 4.47 -9.34
CA ALA A 259 3.46 3.81 -8.51
C ALA A 259 3.99 2.55 -7.78
N VAL A 260 5.23 2.13 -8.09
CA VAL A 260 5.78 0.80 -7.76
C VAL A 260 7.11 0.89 -7.01
N THR A 261 7.91 1.91 -7.30
CA THR A 261 9.29 2.05 -6.79
C THR A 261 9.42 3.08 -5.68
N THR A 262 8.33 3.74 -5.32
CA THR A 262 8.21 4.23 -3.95
C THR A 262 7.69 3.03 -3.15
N ILE A 263 8.60 2.22 -2.58
CA ILE A 263 8.29 1.70 -1.22
C ILE A 263 7.76 2.92 -0.50
N ASP A 264 6.56 2.82 0.08
CA ASP A 264 6.06 3.94 0.86
C ASP A 264 7.12 4.19 1.93
N ASP A 265 7.86 5.28 1.75
CA ASP A 265 8.99 5.56 2.59
C ASP A 265 8.51 6.06 3.94
N ASN A 266 7.20 6.26 4.10
CA ASN A 266 6.46 6.57 5.31
C ASN A 266 5.68 5.33 5.79
N VAL A 267 6.40 4.39 6.41
CA VAL A 267 5.86 3.17 7.02
C VAL A 267 6.21 3.07 8.50
N ILE A 268 5.29 2.48 9.27
CA ILE A 268 5.58 2.02 10.63
C ILE A 268 5.84 0.51 10.58
N MET A 269 6.92 0.06 11.23
CA MET A 269 7.28 -1.35 11.29
C MET A 269 7.34 -1.85 12.73
N TYR A 270 6.57 -2.88 13.03
CA TYR A 270 6.58 -3.60 14.30
C TYR A 270 7.51 -4.81 14.18
N ASP A 271 8.40 -4.98 15.15
CA ASP A 271 9.28 -6.15 15.25
C ASP A 271 8.67 -7.25 16.16
N PRO A 272 9.28 -8.44 16.26
CA PRO A 272 8.79 -9.51 17.12
C PRO A 272 8.79 -9.19 18.62
N GLN A 273 9.47 -8.13 19.04
CA GLN A 273 9.38 -7.60 20.41
C GLN A 273 8.20 -6.63 20.56
N GLY A 274 7.46 -6.39 19.46
CA GLY A 274 6.33 -5.49 19.36
C GLY A 274 6.75 -4.02 19.23
N GLN A 275 8.03 -3.72 19.07
CA GLN A 275 8.51 -2.35 19.02
C GLN A 275 8.23 -1.73 17.64
N ALA A 276 7.48 -0.63 17.64
CA ALA A 276 7.17 0.14 16.44
C ALA A 276 8.35 1.06 16.07
N SER A 277 8.75 1.03 14.81
CA SER A 277 9.86 1.78 14.23
C SER A 277 9.37 2.64 13.09
N PHE A 278 9.58 3.95 13.19
CA PHE A 278 9.14 4.90 12.18
C PHE A 278 10.19 5.04 11.07
N LEU A 279 9.81 4.62 9.87
CA LEU A 279 10.62 4.70 8.67
C LEU A 279 9.94 5.75 7.79
N ASP A 280 10.59 6.89 7.59
CA ASP A 280 10.11 8.07 6.83
C ASP A 280 11.01 8.39 5.61
N SER A 281 11.85 7.42 5.25
CA SER A 281 12.80 7.51 4.14
C SER A 281 13.24 6.11 3.71
N LEU A 282 13.56 5.95 2.42
CA LEU A 282 14.12 4.71 1.88
C LEU A 282 15.42 4.28 2.56
N GLU A 283 16.20 5.24 3.06
CA GLU A 283 17.40 4.98 3.83
C GLU A 283 17.08 4.29 5.16
N LYS A 284 16.08 4.78 5.91
CA LYS A 284 15.61 4.10 7.13
C LYS A 284 15.02 2.73 6.83
N VAL A 285 14.29 2.58 5.72
CA VAL A 285 13.81 1.27 5.26
C VAL A 285 14.98 0.32 5.01
N TYR A 286 15.98 0.74 4.23
CA TYR A 286 17.17 -0.06 3.96
C TYR A 286 17.84 -0.52 5.26
N HIS A 287 18.14 0.41 6.17
CA HIS A 287 18.83 0.14 7.43
C HIS A 287 18.03 -0.81 8.33
N TYR A 288 16.72 -0.62 8.43
CA TYR A 288 15.86 -1.53 9.18
C TYR A 288 15.94 -2.95 8.58
N TYR A 289 15.75 -3.09 7.27
CA TYR A 289 15.67 -4.41 6.62
C TYR A 289 17.04 -5.10 6.61
N GLN A 290 18.13 -4.35 6.49
CA GLN A 290 19.49 -4.90 6.61
C GLN A 290 19.73 -5.42 8.04
N ARG A 291 19.43 -4.62 9.07
CA ARG A 291 19.60 -5.00 10.49
C ARG A 291 18.81 -6.25 10.86
N GLU A 292 17.56 -6.34 10.42
CA GLU A 292 16.70 -7.49 10.72
C GLU A 292 16.97 -8.72 9.81
N GLY A 293 17.86 -8.58 8.81
CA GLY A 293 18.14 -9.64 7.83
C GLY A 293 16.98 -9.93 6.88
N LEU A 294 16.16 -8.91 6.60
CA LEU A 294 14.98 -8.96 5.73
C LEU A 294 15.25 -8.44 4.32
N LEU A 295 16.41 -7.85 4.04
CA LEU A 295 16.71 -7.19 2.76
C LEU A 295 16.57 -8.13 1.55
N ALA A 296 16.88 -9.42 1.71
CA ALA A 296 16.73 -10.41 0.65
C ALA A 296 15.26 -10.77 0.32
N GLN A 297 14.33 -10.40 1.18
CA GLN A 297 12.90 -10.67 1.04
C GLN A 297 12.14 -9.57 0.29
N ILE A 298 12.74 -8.39 0.15
CA ILE A 298 12.15 -7.30 -0.61
C ILE A 298 12.65 -7.29 -2.06
N PRO A 299 11.80 -6.95 -3.03
CA PRO A 299 12.24 -6.81 -4.40
C PRO A 299 13.29 -5.71 -4.56
N PHE A 300 14.51 -6.07 -4.98
CA PHE A 300 15.63 -5.14 -5.17
C PHE A 300 15.29 -3.97 -6.11
N TYR A 301 14.37 -4.19 -7.04
CA TYR A 301 14.01 -3.20 -8.05
C TYR A 301 13.26 -2.00 -7.46
N PHE A 302 12.78 -2.11 -6.22
CA PHE A 302 12.20 -0.99 -5.49
C PHE A 302 13.19 0.16 -5.24
N PHE A 303 14.48 -0.11 -5.15
CA PHE A 303 15.49 0.93 -4.92
C PHE A 303 15.97 1.58 -6.23
N ILE A 304 15.64 1.04 -7.40
CA ILE A 304 16.23 1.48 -8.68
C ILE A 304 15.99 2.97 -8.93
N ALA A 305 14.75 3.45 -8.76
CA ALA A 305 14.42 4.85 -9.02
C ALA A 305 15.18 5.81 -8.09
N ASN A 306 15.34 5.46 -6.81
CA ASN A 306 16.09 6.27 -5.87
C ASN A 306 17.61 6.20 -6.11
N LEU A 307 18.13 4.99 -6.38
CA LEU A 307 19.55 4.81 -6.73
C LEU A 307 19.93 5.63 -7.96
N LYS A 308 19.09 5.67 -9.02
CA LYS A 308 19.33 6.52 -10.21
C LYS A 308 19.54 8.00 -9.85
N GLN A 309 18.92 8.47 -8.77
CA GLN A 309 19.03 9.86 -8.30
C GLN A 309 20.24 10.09 -7.39
N ARG A 310 20.76 9.04 -6.75
CA ARG A 310 21.81 9.14 -5.72
C ARG A 310 23.19 8.67 -6.17
N VAL A 311 23.29 7.83 -7.19
CA VAL A 311 24.59 7.40 -7.70
C VAL A 311 25.21 8.49 -8.57
N ASP A 312 26.49 8.78 -8.34
CA ASP A 312 27.22 9.81 -9.09
C ASP A 312 27.74 9.29 -10.44
N SER A 313 28.03 8.00 -10.52
CA SER A 313 28.64 7.32 -11.68
C SER A 313 27.63 7.16 -12.83
N GLU A 314 27.97 7.70 -14.00
CA GLU A 314 27.16 7.53 -15.21
C GLU A 314 27.05 6.05 -15.61
N THR A 315 28.13 5.28 -15.43
CA THR A 315 28.14 3.82 -15.64
C THR A 315 27.11 3.10 -14.77
N ASP A 316 26.87 3.59 -13.56
CA ASP A 316 25.89 3.00 -12.65
C ASP A 316 24.46 3.43 -12.98
N LYS A 317 24.25 4.65 -13.45
CA LYS A 317 22.96 5.07 -14.02
C LYS A 317 22.60 4.25 -15.25
N ASP A 318 23.56 4.05 -16.16
CA ASP A 318 23.40 3.19 -17.34
C ASP A 318 23.05 1.77 -16.93
N PHE A 319 23.78 1.20 -15.95
CA PHE A 319 23.46 -0.12 -15.43
C PHE A 319 22.02 -0.22 -14.87
N LEU A 320 21.55 0.79 -14.11
CA LEU A 320 20.18 0.81 -13.57
C LEU A 320 19.12 0.98 -14.67
N ASN A 321 19.41 1.77 -15.69
CA ASN A 321 18.57 1.92 -16.88
C ASN A 321 18.46 0.58 -17.63
N ASP A 322 19.57 -0.12 -17.81
CA ASP A 322 19.62 -1.43 -18.44
C ASP A 322 18.89 -2.50 -17.64
N CYS A 323 18.98 -2.45 -16.31
CA CYS A 323 18.17 -3.30 -15.43
C CYS A 323 16.67 -3.08 -15.69
N SER A 324 16.25 -1.81 -15.77
CA SER A 324 14.86 -1.45 -16.05
C SER A 324 14.41 -1.96 -17.43
N ARG A 325 15.24 -1.73 -18.47
CA ARG A 325 14.99 -2.22 -19.83
C ARG A 325 14.89 -3.74 -19.89
N ASN A 326 15.77 -4.47 -19.21
CA ASN A 326 15.77 -5.93 -19.20
C ASN A 326 14.57 -6.52 -18.46
N ILE A 327 14.16 -5.92 -17.33
CA ILE A 327 12.93 -6.31 -16.63
C ILE A 327 11.72 -6.09 -17.55
N ASN A 328 11.63 -4.93 -18.21
CA ASN A 328 10.56 -4.64 -19.15
C ASN A 328 10.55 -5.61 -20.35
N GLN A 329 11.71 -5.90 -20.94
CA GLN A 329 11.84 -6.90 -22.02
C GLN A 329 11.38 -8.28 -21.57
N TRP A 330 11.69 -8.67 -20.33
CA TRP A 330 11.25 -9.94 -19.77
C TRP A 330 9.73 -9.95 -19.59
N LEU A 331 9.13 -8.89 -19.04
CA LEU A 331 7.69 -8.74 -18.92
C LEU A 331 6.98 -8.82 -20.29
N LYS A 332 7.52 -8.16 -21.32
CA LYS A 332 7.01 -8.23 -22.70
C LYS A 332 6.97 -9.66 -23.24
N LYS A 333 7.99 -10.47 -22.92
CA LYS A 333 8.06 -11.88 -23.37
C LYS A 333 7.06 -12.77 -22.66
N CYS A 334 6.70 -12.45 -21.41
CA CYS A 334 5.68 -13.19 -20.68
C CYS A 334 4.27 -12.97 -21.25
N TYR A 335 4.05 -11.87 -21.98
CA TYR A 335 2.76 -11.50 -22.57
C TYR A 335 2.94 -11.10 -24.05
N PRO A 336 3.15 -12.09 -24.94
CA PRO A 336 3.15 -11.80 -26.37
C PRO A 336 1.78 -11.24 -26.73
N THR A 337 1.73 -10.00 -27.20
CA THR A 337 0.55 -9.49 -27.87
C THR A 337 0.45 -10.29 -29.18
N ASP A 338 -0.53 -11.19 -29.27
CA ASP A 338 -0.88 -11.80 -30.56
C ASP A 338 -1.17 -10.65 -31.54
N ASN A 339 -0.29 -10.49 -32.52
CA ASN A 339 -0.47 -9.58 -33.64
C ASN A 339 -1.21 -10.31 -34.77
#